data_AF-A0A6G4RF83-F1
#
_entry.id   AF-A0A6G4RF83-F1
#
_cell.length_a   1.000
_cell.length_b   1.000
_cell.length_c   1.000
_cell.angle_alpha   90.00
_cell.angle_beta   90.00
_cell.angle_gamma   90.00
#
_symmetry.space_group_name_H-M   'P 1'
#
loop_
_entity.id
_entity.type
_entity.pdbx_description
1 polymer ?
#
loop_
_entity_poly.entity_id
_entity_poly.type
_entity_poly.pdbx_seq_one_letter_code
_entity_poly.pdbx_strand_id
1 'polypeptide(L)'
;MVPSTMSRTVVLGVIGSDAHVVGITILEHAFSAAGFTVVNLGVQTSKEEFAEAAVEHDAAAVLVSSLYGHAEQDCQGFQQELEDAGADAVTYIGGNLAVGQDDFEQTRRTFRELGFDRVFDSETDPEEAIAALRRDLTLSPTESERATVTS
;
A
#
# COMPACT_ATOMS: atom_id res chain seq x y z
N MET A 1 29.70 -7.44 10.07
CA MET A 1 28.32 -7.95 10.10
C MET A 1 27.48 -6.87 9.45
N VAL A 2 27.22 -7.00 8.15
CA VAL A 2 26.33 -6.06 7.45
C VAL A 2 24.94 -6.27 8.05
N PRO A 3 24.23 -5.22 8.51
CA PRO A 3 22.84 -5.40 8.91
C PRO A 3 22.12 -5.91 7.67
N SER A 4 21.59 -7.14 7.76
CA SER A 4 20.74 -7.73 6.74
C SER A 4 19.65 -6.70 6.45
N THR A 5 19.80 -6.00 5.34
CA THR A 5 18.82 -5.02 4.91
C THR A 5 17.66 -5.88 4.45
N MET A 6 16.76 -6.21 5.38
CA MET A 6 15.54 -6.96 5.07
C MET A 6 14.91 -6.23 3.91
N SER A 7 14.97 -6.87 2.75
CA SER A 7 14.37 -6.39 1.51
C SER A 7 12.89 -6.25 1.80
N ARG A 8 12.44 -5.00 1.97
CA ARG A 8 11.09 -4.72 2.42
C ARG A 8 10.14 -5.02 1.27
N THR A 9 9.23 -5.95 1.51
CA THR A 9 8.26 -6.40 0.52
C THR A 9 7.10 -5.43 0.43
N VAL A 10 6.65 -5.17 -0.78
CA VAL A 10 5.56 -4.26 -1.10
C VAL A 10 4.58 -5.02 -1.97
N VAL A 11 3.34 -5.11 -1.53
CA VAL A 11 2.27 -5.75 -2.30
C VAL A 11 1.57 -4.68 -3.13
N LEU A 12 1.42 -4.92 -4.43
CA LEU A 12 0.71 -4.07 -5.38
C LEU A 12 -0.44 -4.87 -5.99
N GLY A 13 -1.57 -4.22 -6.20
CA GLY A 13 -2.64 -4.81 -7.00
C GLY A 13 -3.74 -3.80 -7.32
N VAL A 14 -4.71 -4.25 -8.12
CA VAL A 14 -5.91 -3.49 -8.43
C VAL A 14 -7.12 -4.19 -7.82
N ILE A 15 -7.85 -3.47 -6.96
CA ILE A 15 -9.07 -3.99 -6.35
C ILE A 15 -10.26 -3.78 -7.31
N GLY A 16 -11.13 -4.79 -7.41
CA GLY A 16 -12.36 -4.73 -8.21
C GLY A 16 -12.17 -5.04 -9.70
N SER A 17 -13.18 -4.82 -10.53
CA SER A 17 -13.23 -5.25 -11.95
C SER A 17 -12.36 -4.45 -12.93
N ASP A 18 -11.40 -3.68 -12.43
CA ASP A 18 -10.60 -2.78 -13.24
C ASP A 18 -9.43 -3.52 -13.91
N ALA A 19 -9.28 -3.35 -15.24
CA ALA A 19 -8.26 -4.03 -16.05
C ALA A 19 -7.03 -3.13 -16.34
N HIS A 20 -6.86 -2.01 -15.63
CA HIS A 20 -5.77 -1.08 -15.89
C HIS A 20 -4.47 -1.56 -15.26
N VAL A 21 -3.72 -2.36 -16.01
CA VAL A 21 -2.41 -2.90 -15.60
C VAL A 21 -1.31 -1.82 -15.65
N VAL A 22 -1.49 -0.74 -16.41
CA VAL A 22 -0.42 0.24 -16.66
C VAL A 22 0.06 0.92 -15.37
N GLY A 23 -0.85 1.33 -14.49
CA GLY A 23 -0.49 1.99 -13.23
C GLY A 23 0.33 1.10 -12.31
N ILE A 24 -0.13 -0.13 -12.07
CA ILE A 24 0.57 -1.10 -11.21
C ILE A 24 1.92 -1.52 -11.79
N THR A 25 2.06 -1.66 -13.12
CA THR A 25 3.33 -2.00 -13.76
C THR A 25 4.35 -0.87 -13.65
N ILE A 26 3.92 0.40 -13.78
CA ILE A 26 4.80 1.55 -13.58
C ILE A 26 5.30 1.57 -12.13
N LEU A 27 4.39 1.40 -11.17
CA LEU A 27 4.74 1.34 -9.75
C LEU A 27 5.69 0.17 -9.48
N GLU A 28 5.39 -1.02 -9.98
CA GLU A 28 6.23 -2.20 -9.83
C GLU A 28 7.67 -1.94 -10.29
N HIS A 29 7.83 -1.39 -11.49
CA HIS A 29 9.14 -1.05 -12.02
C HIS A 29 9.84 0.02 -11.18
N ALA A 30 9.11 1.04 -10.71
CA ALA A 30 9.68 2.11 -9.91
C ALA A 30 10.13 1.62 -8.52
N PHE A 31 9.31 0.83 -7.82
CA PHE A 31 9.64 0.22 -6.53
C PHE A 31 10.78 -0.79 -6.65
N SER A 32 10.75 -1.64 -7.70
CA SER A 32 11.83 -2.58 -7.98
C SER A 32 13.15 -1.85 -8.27
N ALA A 33 13.11 -0.78 -9.08
CA ALA A 33 14.28 0.07 -9.35
C ALA A 33 14.79 0.78 -8.08
N ALA A 34 13.91 1.11 -7.14
CA ALA A 34 14.27 1.68 -5.85
C ALA A 34 14.86 0.66 -4.84
N GLY A 35 14.87 -0.63 -5.19
CA GLY A 35 15.46 -1.72 -4.42
C GLY A 35 14.47 -2.46 -3.49
N PHE A 36 13.16 -2.29 -3.69
CA PHE A 36 12.13 -3.00 -2.93
C PHE A 36 11.74 -4.31 -3.60
N THR A 37 11.31 -5.29 -2.80
CA THR A 37 10.71 -6.52 -3.31
C THR A 37 9.25 -6.23 -3.61
N VAL A 38 8.84 -6.34 -4.87
CA VAL A 38 7.47 -6.05 -5.27
C VAL A 38 6.72 -7.35 -5.54
N VAL A 39 5.58 -7.52 -4.89
CA VAL A 39 4.63 -8.61 -5.12
C VAL A 39 3.43 -8.04 -5.83
N ASN A 40 3.29 -8.34 -7.11
CA ASN A 40 2.17 -7.86 -7.91
C ASN A 40 1.07 -8.93 -7.96
N LEU A 41 -0.08 -8.65 -7.34
CA LEU A 41 -1.28 -9.51 -7.36
C LEU A 41 -2.07 -9.37 -8.66
N GLY A 42 -1.75 -8.36 -9.48
CA GLY A 42 -2.39 -8.11 -10.76
C GLY A 42 -3.67 -7.30 -10.64
N VAL A 43 -4.65 -7.67 -11.46
CA VAL A 43 -5.94 -7.00 -11.58
C VAL A 43 -7.07 -7.92 -11.14
N GLN A 44 -8.18 -7.35 -10.65
CA GLN A 44 -9.32 -8.12 -10.14
C GLN A 44 -9.00 -8.93 -8.89
N THR A 45 -8.14 -8.37 -8.04
CA THR A 45 -7.74 -8.97 -6.77
C THR A 45 -8.78 -8.64 -5.69
N SER A 46 -9.14 -9.65 -4.89
CA SER A 46 -10.04 -9.50 -3.74
C SER A 46 -9.32 -8.94 -2.52
N LYS A 47 -10.07 -8.37 -1.57
CA LYS A 47 -9.54 -7.88 -0.29
C LYS A 47 -8.82 -8.98 0.50
N GLU A 48 -9.40 -10.16 0.53
CA GLU A 48 -8.84 -11.35 1.18
C GLU A 48 -7.47 -11.70 0.59
N GLU A 49 -7.34 -11.74 -0.75
CA GLU A 49 -6.05 -12.04 -1.38
C GLU A 49 -4.98 -10.99 -1.09
N PHE A 50 -5.36 -9.72 -0.96
CA PHE A 50 -4.43 -8.67 -0.52
C PHE A 50 -3.95 -8.90 0.90
N ALA A 51 -4.85 -9.28 1.81
CA ALA A 51 -4.52 -9.55 3.20
C ALA A 51 -3.66 -10.81 3.34
N GLU A 52 -4.03 -11.90 2.64
CA GLU A 52 -3.25 -13.14 2.57
C GLU A 52 -1.85 -12.86 2.02
N ALA A 53 -1.73 -12.19 0.87
CA ALA A 53 -0.44 -11.86 0.30
C ALA A 53 0.41 -10.95 1.20
N ALA A 54 -0.22 -10.00 1.91
CA ALA A 54 0.48 -9.14 2.85
C ALA A 54 1.09 -9.94 4.01
N VAL A 55 0.36 -10.92 4.54
CA VAL A 55 0.85 -11.81 5.62
C VAL A 55 1.86 -12.82 5.09
N GLU A 56 1.56 -13.50 3.98
CA GLU A 56 2.41 -14.54 3.38
C GLU A 56 3.80 -14.01 3.00
N HIS A 57 3.86 -12.76 2.55
CA HIS A 57 5.09 -12.12 2.10
C HIS A 57 5.71 -11.15 3.12
N ASP A 58 5.13 -11.06 4.33
CA ASP A 58 5.54 -10.11 5.37
C ASP A 58 5.69 -8.70 4.77
N ALA A 59 4.65 -8.28 4.04
CA ALA A 59 4.66 -7.04 3.30
C ALA A 59 4.68 -5.86 4.26
N ALA A 60 5.67 -5.00 4.09
CA ALA A 60 5.78 -3.80 4.89
C ALA A 60 4.81 -2.70 4.42
N ALA A 61 4.30 -2.83 3.19
CA ALA A 61 3.27 -1.94 2.65
C ALA A 61 2.40 -2.65 1.61
N VAL A 62 1.14 -2.21 1.55
CA VAL A 62 0.16 -2.65 0.57
C VAL A 62 -0.33 -1.43 -0.21
N LEU A 63 -0.11 -1.42 -1.52
CA LEU A 63 -0.65 -0.40 -2.41
C LEU A 63 -1.80 -0.99 -3.23
N VAL A 64 -2.95 -0.35 -3.09
CA VAL A 64 -4.17 -0.65 -3.83
C VAL A 64 -4.37 0.42 -4.89
N SER A 65 -4.43 0.02 -6.14
CA SER A 65 -4.84 0.91 -7.22
C SER A 65 -6.31 0.72 -7.57
N SER A 66 -7.03 1.81 -7.83
CA SER A 66 -8.40 1.76 -8.33
C SER A 66 -8.64 2.90 -9.31
N LEU A 67 -9.17 2.61 -10.50
CA LEU A 67 -9.38 3.58 -11.59
C LEU A 67 -10.85 3.71 -12.04
N TYR A 68 -11.76 2.90 -11.49
CA TYR A 68 -13.19 2.88 -11.82
C TYR A 68 -14.05 3.78 -10.89
N GLY A 69 -13.40 4.47 -9.93
CA GLY A 69 -14.02 5.49 -9.08
C GLY A 69 -15.08 5.01 -8.07
N HIS A 70 -15.16 3.70 -7.84
CA HIS A 70 -15.97 3.09 -6.77
C HIS A 70 -15.09 2.56 -5.64
N ALA A 71 -13.87 3.09 -5.51
CA ALA A 71 -12.89 2.63 -4.55
C ALA A 71 -13.41 2.65 -3.10
N GLU A 72 -14.32 3.57 -2.76
CA GLU A 72 -14.94 3.60 -1.42
C GLU A 72 -15.73 2.32 -1.09
N GLN A 73 -16.46 1.76 -2.06
CA GLN A 73 -17.23 0.53 -1.85
C GLN A 73 -16.32 -0.69 -1.80
N ASP A 74 -15.30 -0.73 -2.65
CA ASP A 74 -14.35 -1.84 -2.69
C ASP A 74 -13.45 -1.86 -1.44
N CYS A 75 -13.01 -0.69 -0.98
CA CYS A 75 -12.15 -0.56 0.19
C CYS A 75 -12.90 -0.59 1.53
N GLN A 76 -14.23 -0.53 1.53
CA GLN A 76 -15.00 -0.75 2.77
C GLN A 76 -14.68 -2.13 3.35
N GLY A 77 -14.23 -2.15 4.60
CA GLY A 77 -13.83 -3.39 5.29
C GLY A 77 -12.45 -3.93 4.92
N PHE A 78 -11.70 -3.26 4.03
CA PHE A 78 -10.34 -3.68 3.68
C PHE A 78 -9.37 -3.62 4.87
N GLN A 79 -9.46 -2.56 5.67
CA GLN A 79 -8.67 -2.41 6.89
C GLN A 79 -8.93 -3.55 7.88
N GLN A 80 -10.22 -3.85 8.11
CA GLN A 80 -10.62 -4.95 8.98
C GLN A 80 -10.07 -6.28 8.46
N GLU A 81 -10.11 -6.54 7.15
CA GLU A 81 -9.55 -7.76 6.57
C GLU A 81 -8.03 -7.88 6.83
N LEU A 82 -7.29 -6.80 6.64
CA LEU A 82 -5.86 -6.75 6.96
C LEU A 82 -5.60 -6.98 8.45
N GLU A 83 -6.39 -6.35 9.32
CA GLU A 83 -6.29 -6.52 10.78
C GLU A 83 -6.64 -7.95 11.22
N ASP A 84 -7.69 -8.55 10.66
CA ASP A 84 -8.13 -9.93 10.98
C ASP A 84 -7.10 -10.97 10.49
N ALA A 85 -6.48 -10.72 9.34
CA ALA A 85 -5.37 -11.52 8.83
C ALA A 85 -4.07 -11.32 9.63
N GLY A 86 -3.94 -10.23 10.39
CA GLY A 86 -2.73 -9.88 11.14
C GLY A 86 -1.64 -9.23 10.28
N ALA A 87 -2.00 -8.56 9.19
CA ALA A 87 -1.09 -7.81 8.34
C ALA A 87 -0.77 -6.44 8.97
N ASP A 88 0.43 -6.28 9.53
CA ASP A 88 0.95 -5.01 10.04
C ASP A 88 1.65 -4.23 8.91
N ALA A 89 0.89 -3.89 7.87
CA ALA A 89 1.40 -3.28 6.65
C ALA A 89 0.82 -1.88 6.44
N VAL A 90 1.65 -0.94 6.04
CA VAL A 90 1.20 0.43 5.73
C VAL A 90 0.33 0.41 4.49
N THR A 91 -0.86 1.00 4.58
CA THR A 91 -1.83 0.95 3.47
C THR A 91 -1.78 2.21 2.62
N TYR A 92 -1.71 1.98 1.32
CA TYR A 92 -1.64 3.01 0.31
C TYR A 92 -2.76 2.78 -0.69
N ILE A 93 -3.41 3.84 -1.11
CA ILE A 93 -4.41 3.77 -2.16
C ILE A 93 -4.14 4.85 -3.21
N GLY A 94 -4.27 4.51 -4.50
CA GLY A 94 -3.91 5.38 -5.61
C GLY A 94 -4.76 5.19 -6.86
N GLY A 95 -4.88 6.25 -7.67
CA GLY A 95 -5.58 6.21 -8.96
C GLY A 95 -6.80 7.12 -9.00
N ASN A 96 -7.81 6.73 -9.77
CA ASN A 96 -9.07 7.46 -9.88
C ASN A 96 -10.10 6.88 -8.90
N LEU A 97 -10.07 7.39 -7.68
CA LEU A 97 -10.79 6.85 -6.53
C LEU A 97 -12.28 7.23 -6.48
N ALA A 98 -12.68 8.32 -7.15
CA ALA A 98 -14.06 8.80 -7.19
C ALA A 98 -14.54 9.06 -8.63
N VAL A 99 -15.78 8.66 -8.95
CA VAL A 99 -16.43 9.03 -10.22
C VAL A 99 -17.13 10.38 -10.07
N GLY A 100 -16.50 11.46 -10.53
CA GLY A 100 -17.12 12.79 -10.53
C GLY A 100 -16.11 13.89 -10.25
N GLN A 101 -16.51 15.14 -10.49
CA GLN A 101 -15.71 16.34 -10.14
C GLN A 101 -15.72 16.59 -8.62
N ASP A 102 -15.50 15.54 -7.83
CA ASP A 102 -15.31 15.69 -6.40
C ASP A 102 -13.87 16.12 -6.15
N ASP A 103 -13.69 17.17 -5.34
CA ASP A 103 -12.38 17.64 -4.90
C ASP A 103 -11.57 16.45 -4.34
N PHE A 104 -10.40 16.18 -4.92
CA PHE A 104 -9.51 15.09 -4.46
C PHE A 104 -9.21 15.18 -2.96
N GLU A 105 -9.19 16.39 -2.38
CA GLU A 105 -9.06 16.59 -0.94
C GLU A 105 -10.18 15.90 -0.14
N GLN A 106 -11.41 15.91 -0.65
CA GLN A 106 -12.55 15.26 0.00
C GLN A 106 -12.42 13.75 -0.08
N THR A 107 -12.10 13.20 -1.25
CA THR A 107 -11.82 11.78 -1.45
C THR A 107 -10.71 11.31 -0.50
N ARG A 108 -9.59 12.06 -0.44
CA ARG A 108 -8.49 11.78 0.48
C ARG A 108 -8.92 11.77 1.94
N ARG A 109 -9.82 12.66 2.34
CA ARG A 109 -10.35 12.67 3.70
C ARG A 109 -11.13 11.40 3.99
N THR A 110 -12.02 10.99 3.09
CA THR A 110 -12.81 9.77 3.25
C THR A 110 -11.94 8.53 3.38
N PHE A 111 -10.93 8.35 2.53
CA PHE A 111 -10.03 7.20 2.63
C PHE A 111 -9.17 7.21 3.89
N ARG A 112 -8.77 8.39 4.37
CA ARG A 112 -8.12 8.50 5.69
C ARG A 112 -9.04 8.15 6.85
N GLU A 113 -10.33 8.46 6.74
CA GLU A 113 -11.33 8.06 7.74
C GLU A 113 -11.67 6.56 7.66
N LEU A 114 -11.52 5.94 6.49
CA LEU A 114 -11.57 4.49 6.31
C LEU A 114 -10.36 3.78 6.91
N GLY A 115 -9.27 4.53 7.15
CA GLY A 115 -8.07 4.12 7.87
C GLY A 115 -6.81 3.93 7.01
N PHE A 116 -6.86 4.31 5.73
CA PHE A 116 -5.67 4.30 4.87
C PHE A 116 -4.66 5.36 5.32
N ASP A 117 -3.39 4.96 5.46
CA ASP A 117 -2.31 5.87 5.84
C ASP A 117 -2.04 6.91 4.74
N ARG A 118 -2.07 6.46 3.48
CA ARG A 118 -1.63 7.24 2.32
C ARG A 118 -2.63 7.12 1.18
N VAL A 119 -2.99 8.28 0.64
CA VAL A 119 -3.93 8.40 -0.48
C VAL A 119 -3.25 9.23 -1.55
N PHE A 120 -3.18 8.68 -2.74
CA PHE A 120 -2.61 9.25 -3.94
C PHE A 120 -3.67 9.32 -5.05
N ASP A 121 -3.47 10.22 -6.01
CA ASP A 121 -4.32 10.34 -7.18
C ASP A 121 -3.61 9.79 -8.43
N SER A 122 -4.27 9.81 -9.59
CA SER A 122 -3.68 9.35 -10.84
C SER A 122 -2.56 10.24 -11.38
N GLU A 123 -2.45 11.49 -10.92
CA GLU A 123 -1.40 12.44 -11.29
C GLU A 123 -0.20 12.37 -10.34
N THR A 124 -0.28 11.64 -9.23
CA THR A 124 0.83 11.48 -8.28
C THR A 124 2.00 10.72 -8.92
N ASP A 125 3.20 11.28 -8.83
CA ASP A 125 4.41 10.63 -9.32
C ASP A 125 4.80 9.38 -8.49
N PRO A 126 5.24 8.29 -9.13
CA PRO A 126 5.68 7.08 -8.41
C PRO A 126 6.87 7.36 -7.49
N GLU A 127 7.70 8.37 -7.80
CA GLU A 127 8.79 8.81 -6.94
C GLU A 127 8.31 9.35 -5.59
N GLU A 128 7.17 10.05 -5.55
CA GLU A 128 6.56 10.50 -4.31
C GLU A 128 6.07 9.32 -3.47
N ALA A 129 5.43 8.33 -4.10
CA ALA A 129 5.02 7.10 -3.42
C ALA A 129 6.22 6.35 -2.84
N ILE A 130 7.32 6.25 -3.60
CA ILE A 130 8.59 5.66 -3.13
C ILE A 130 9.20 6.46 -1.98
N ALA A 131 9.19 7.79 -2.05
CA ALA A 131 9.72 8.64 -0.98
C ALA A 131 8.89 8.52 0.29
N ALA A 132 7.56 8.48 0.17
CA ALA A 132 6.64 8.25 1.28
C ALA A 132 6.86 6.87 1.89
N LEU A 133 6.92 5.83 1.06
CA LEU A 133 7.21 4.47 1.47
C LEU A 133 8.56 4.38 2.19
N ARG A 134 9.62 4.93 1.59
CA ARG A 134 10.94 5.00 2.22
C ARG A 134 10.86 5.67 3.59
N ARG A 135 10.14 6.78 3.74
CA ARG A 135 10.00 7.47 5.02
C ARG A 135 9.28 6.60 6.04
N ASP A 136 8.17 5.99 5.67
CA ASP A 136 7.39 5.10 6.54
C ASP A 136 8.22 3.90 7.01
N LEU A 137 8.87 3.24 6.05
CA LEU A 137 9.75 2.10 6.29
C LEU A 137 11.07 2.46 7.01
N THR A 138 11.51 3.73 6.92
CA THR A 138 12.67 4.30 7.65
C THR A 138 12.28 4.83 9.03
N LEU A 139 10.99 4.88 9.37
CA LEU A 139 10.53 5.04 10.76
C LEU A 139 10.41 3.67 11.46
N SER A 140 10.27 2.57 10.70
CA SER A 140 10.32 1.19 11.21
C SER A 140 11.69 0.48 11.23
N PRO A 141 12.88 1.12 11.19
CA PRO A 141 14.10 0.50 11.65
C PRO A 141 14.25 0.84 13.13
N THR A 142 14.11 -0.19 13.97
CA THR A 142 14.58 -0.22 15.36
C THR A 142 13.54 0.15 16.43
N GLU A 143 12.48 -0.66 16.58
CA GLU A 143 12.12 -1.14 17.92
C GLU A 143 13.02 -2.34 18.30
N SER A 144 14.32 -2.15 18.14
CA SER A 144 15.36 -2.89 18.84
C SER A 144 16.20 -1.87 19.63
N GLU A 145 15.52 -1.03 20.42
CA GLU A 145 16.16 -0.29 21.51
C GLU A 145 15.24 -0.18 22.73
N ARG A 146 14.55 -1.26 23.10
CA ARG A 146 14.09 -1.48 24.48
C ARG A 146 14.29 -2.92 24.94
N ALA A 147 15.49 -3.43 24.78
CA ALA A 147 15.90 -4.63 25.50
C ALA A 147 17.40 -4.61 25.81
N THR A 148 17.91 -3.65 26.60
CA THR A 148 19.11 -3.90 27.41
C THR A 148 19.19 -3.00 28.65
N VAL A 149 18.90 -3.63 29.80
CA VAL A 149 19.68 -3.55 31.07
C VAL A 149 19.50 -2.34 32.01
N THR A 150 18.69 -2.62 33.04
CA THR A 150 19.04 -2.59 34.48
C THR A 150 19.41 -1.26 35.14
N SER A 151 18.66 -0.93 36.19
CA SER A 151 19.16 -0.76 37.56
C SER A 151 18.04 -1.04 38.56
#